data_AF-A0AB74V669-F1
#
_entry.id   AF-A0AB74V669-F1
#
_cell.length_a   1.000
_cell.length_b   1.000
_cell.length_c   1.000
_cell.angle_alpha   90.00
_cell.angle_beta   90.00
_cell.angle_gamma   90.00
#
_symmetry.space_group_name_H-M   'P 1'
#
loop_
_entity.id
_entity.type
_entity.pdbx_description
1 polymer ?
#
loop_
_entity_poly.entity_id
_entity_poly.type
_entity_poly.pdbx_seq_one_letter_code
_entity_poly.pdbx_strand_id
1 'polypeptide(L)'
;MDKRLLDILCCPVSKTPLRSVTRPQLEALNEAIAAGKVDTVAGVPVRERVAEALITTDRKVIYRIEDGIPVMLPEEGIGTLQLADFPTGQG
;
A
#
# COMPACT_ATOMS: atom_id res chain seq x y z
N MET A 1 17.33 -12.20 8.90
CA MET A 1 16.47 -11.00 8.76
C MET A 1 15.60 -10.88 9.99
N ASP A 2 15.83 -9.82 10.76
CA ASP A 2 15.40 -9.67 12.15
C ASP A 2 13.93 -9.21 12.28
N LYS A 3 13.11 -10.05 12.90
CA LYS A 3 11.70 -9.77 13.24
C LYS A 3 11.49 -8.47 14.04
N ARG A 4 12.53 -7.92 14.68
CA ARG A 4 12.47 -6.66 15.44
C ARG A 4 12.53 -5.40 14.58
N LEU A 5 13.01 -5.47 13.34
CA LEU A 5 13.07 -4.28 12.47
C LEU A 5 11.70 -3.95 11.86
N LEU A 6 10.89 -4.97 11.60
CA LEU A 6 9.50 -4.83 11.12
C LEU A 6 8.56 -4.23 12.16
N ASP A 7 8.89 -4.35 13.46
CA ASP A 7 8.12 -3.77 14.57
C ASP A 7 8.24 -2.23 14.66
N ILE A 8 9.24 -1.67 13.97
CA ILE A 8 9.53 -0.22 13.97
C ILE A 8 8.83 0.50 12.79
N LEU A 9 8.33 -0.25 11.79
CA LEU A 9 7.65 0.30 10.62
C LEU A 9 6.14 0.43 10.87
N CYS A 10 5.77 1.52 11.52
CA CYS A 10 4.38 1.93 11.70
C CYS A 10 4.01 3.07 10.75
N CYS A 11 2.74 3.13 10.36
CA CYS A 11 2.17 4.24 9.59
C CYS A 11 2.58 5.58 10.23
N PRO A 12 3.11 6.56 9.45
CA PRO A 12 3.62 7.81 9.98
C PRO A 12 2.55 8.63 10.73
N VAL A 13 1.28 8.46 10.36
CA VAL A 13 0.13 9.20 10.92
C VAL A 13 -0.50 8.45 12.10
N SER A 14 -1.03 7.24 11.85
CA SER A 14 -1.85 6.52 12.83
C SER A 14 -1.07 5.58 13.75
N LYS A 15 0.24 5.43 13.52
CA LYS A 15 1.10 4.42 14.18
C LYS A 15 0.59 2.97 14.03
N THR A 16 -0.32 2.72 13.09
CA THR A 16 -0.81 1.39 12.76
C THR A 16 0.32 0.57 12.16
N PRO A 17 0.53 -0.69 12.59
CA PRO A 17 1.56 -1.55 12.03
C PRO A 17 1.32 -1.79 10.54
N LEU A 18 2.41 -1.97 9.81
CA LEU A 18 2.42 -2.28 8.39
C LEU A 18 2.73 -3.75 8.15
N ARG A 19 2.19 -4.31 7.08
CA ARG A 19 2.55 -5.63 6.56
C ARG A 19 2.76 -5.54 5.06
N SER A 20 3.49 -6.48 4.47
CA SER A 20 3.57 -6.61 3.01
C SER A 20 2.18 -6.91 2.42
N VAL A 21 1.86 -6.29 1.29
CA VAL A 21 0.67 -6.68 0.51
C VAL A 21 0.82 -8.12 0.02
N THR A 22 -0.29 -8.84 -0.08
CA THR A 22 -0.28 -10.18 -0.69
C THR A 22 -0.32 -10.06 -2.22
N ARG A 23 0.07 -11.12 -2.94
CA ARG A 23 -0.05 -11.18 -4.42
C ARG A 23 -1.42 -10.74 -4.95
N PRO A 24 -2.57 -11.28 -4.47
CA PRO A 24 -3.87 -10.86 -4.98
C PRO A 24 -4.18 -9.38 -4.68
N GLN A 25 -3.66 -8.83 -3.58
CA GLN A 25 -3.81 -7.39 -3.28
C GLN A 25 -2.97 -6.53 -4.23
N LEU A 26 -1.75 -6.96 -4.53
CA LEU A 26 -0.87 -6.29 -5.47
C LEU A 26 -1.43 -6.33 -6.90
N GLU A 27 -2.05 -7.44 -7.29
CA GLU A 27 -2.72 -7.59 -8.59
C GLU A 27 -3.93 -6.66 -8.70
N ALA A 28 -4.81 -6.64 -7.69
CA ALA A 28 -5.96 -5.73 -7.65
C ALA A 28 -5.55 -4.25 -7.67
N LEU A 29 -4.48 -3.89 -6.95
CA LEU A 29 -3.92 -2.54 -6.97
C LEU A 29 -3.42 -2.17 -8.37
N ASN A 30 -2.64 -3.05 -9.00
CA ASN A 30 -2.08 -2.79 -10.32
C ASN A 30 -3.14 -2.75 -11.43
N GLU A 31 -4.20 -3.54 -11.31
CA GLU A 31 -5.34 -3.47 -12.23
C GLU A 31 -6.05 -2.11 -12.13
N ALA A 32 -6.27 -1.62 -10.91
CA ALA A 32 -6.87 -0.30 -10.69
C ALA A 32 -5.96 0.84 -11.17
N ILE A 33 -4.64 0.73 -10.97
CA ILE A 33 -3.63 1.67 -11.51
C ILE A 33 -3.69 1.68 -13.04
N ALA A 34 -3.72 0.52 -13.68
CA ALA A 34 -3.81 0.40 -15.14
C ALA A 34 -5.13 0.98 -15.69
N ALA A 35 -6.22 0.90 -14.91
CA ALA A 35 -7.49 1.54 -15.23
C ALA A 35 -7.48 3.07 -15.01
N GLY A 36 -6.41 3.65 -14.45
CA GLY A 36 -6.31 5.08 -14.16
C GLY A 36 -7.25 5.55 -13.06
N LYS A 37 -7.62 4.65 -12.13
CA LYS A 37 -8.59 4.91 -11.04
C LYS A 37 -7.93 5.02 -9.67
N VAL A 38 -6.61 5.15 -9.63
CA VAL A 38 -5.84 5.16 -8.39
C VAL A 38 -5.11 6.47 -8.25
N ASP A 39 -5.46 7.20 -7.20
CA ASP A 39 -4.81 8.42 -6.77
C ASP A 39 -4.21 8.22 -5.37
N THR A 40 -3.13 8.94 -5.11
CA THR A 40 -2.58 9.07 -3.76
C THR A 40 -3.53 9.92 -2.90
N VAL A 41 -3.29 9.95 -1.59
CA VAL A 41 -4.04 10.82 -0.65
C VAL A 41 -3.93 12.30 -1.04
N ALA A 42 -2.84 12.71 -1.67
CA ALA A 42 -2.68 14.06 -2.24
C ALA A 42 -3.51 14.32 -3.51
N GLY A 43 -4.20 13.31 -4.05
CA GLY A 43 -4.90 13.40 -5.34
C GLY A 43 -3.98 13.33 -6.55
N VAL A 44 -2.79 12.77 -6.40
CA VAL A 44 -1.85 12.57 -7.51
C VAL A 44 -2.09 11.20 -8.14
N PRO A 45 -2.31 11.09 -9.46
CA PRO A 45 -2.59 9.80 -10.08
C PRO A 45 -1.36 8.90 -10.06
N VAL A 46 -1.55 7.68 -9.57
CA VAL A 46 -0.53 6.63 -9.59
C VAL A 46 -0.56 5.99 -10.97
N ARG A 47 0.55 6.11 -11.72
CA ARG A 47 0.67 5.59 -13.09
C ARG A 47 1.62 4.40 -13.21
N GLU A 48 2.54 4.28 -12.26
CA GLU A 48 3.56 3.25 -12.29
C GLU A 48 3.05 1.97 -11.63
N ARG A 49 3.38 0.85 -12.26
CA ARG A 49 3.07 -0.47 -11.70
C ARG A 49 3.86 -0.66 -10.42
N VAL A 50 3.16 -1.07 -9.37
CA VAL A 50 3.75 -1.32 -8.07
C VAL A 50 4.26 -2.76 -8.03
N ALA A 51 5.56 -2.93 -7.84
CA ALA A 51 6.20 -4.24 -7.69
C ALA A 51 6.07 -4.76 -6.25
N GLU A 52 6.24 -3.88 -5.27
CA GLU A 52 6.15 -4.19 -3.85
C GLU A 52 5.44 -3.04 -3.13
N ALA A 53 4.68 -3.38 -2.09
CA ALA A 53 4.01 -2.39 -1.25
C ALA A 53 3.79 -2.92 0.16
N LEU A 54 3.65 -1.96 1.08
CA LEU A 54 3.18 -2.18 2.43
C LEU A 54 1.72 -1.74 2.55
N ILE A 55 0.97 -2.41 3.41
CA ILE A 55 -0.39 -2.03 3.76
C ILE A 55 -0.53 -2.01 5.27
N THR A 56 -1.26 -1.02 5.78
CA THR A 56 -1.72 -1.00 7.17
C THR A 56 -2.45 -2.30 7.54
N THR A 57 -2.27 -2.80 8.76
CA THR A 57 -2.98 -4.01 9.23
C THR A 57 -4.50 -3.85 9.21
N ASP A 58 -5.00 -2.62 9.39
CA ASP A 58 -6.42 -2.26 9.23
C ASP A 58 -6.87 -2.17 7.75
N ARG A 59 -5.93 -2.30 6.81
CA ARG A 59 -6.14 -2.35 5.35
C ARG A 59 -6.73 -1.08 4.74
N LYS A 60 -6.52 0.08 5.36
CA LYS A 60 -7.03 1.36 4.86
C LYS A 60 -6.11 2.06 3.88
N VAL A 61 -4.80 1.97 4.12
CA VAL A 61 -3.78 2.69 3.37
C VAL A 61 -2.66 1.73 2.94
N ILE A 62 -2.25 1.85 1.68
CA ILE A 62 -1.13 1.18 1.05
C ILE A 62 0.00 2.22 0.84
N TYR A 63 1.24 1.83 1.11
CA TYR A 63 2.46 2.59 0.82
C TYR A 63 3.29 1.80 -0.19
N ARG A 64 3.64 2.42 -1.32
CA ARG A 64 4.46 1.79 -2.35
C ARG A 64 5.92 1.64 -1.89
N ILE A 65 6.59 0.61 -2.39
CA ILE A 65 8.03 0.42 -2.23
C ILE A 65 8.69 0.71 -3.57
N GLU A 66 9.60 1.68 -3.58
CA GLU A 66 10.37 2.09 -4.77
C GLU A 66 11.84 1.81 -4.51
N ASP A 67 12.48 1.05 -5.41
CA ASP A 67 13.89 0.63 -5.27
C ASP A 67 14.20 -0.04 -3.91
N GLY A 68 13.24 -0.80 -3.36
CA GLY A 68 13.36 -1.43 -2.04
C GLY A 68 13.15 -0.48 -0.84
N ILE A 69 12.84 0.79 -1.09
CA ILE A 69 12.59 1.80 -0.05
C ILE A 69 11.08 2.08 0.05
N PRO A 70 10.45 1.85 1.22
CA PRO A 70 9.05 2.20 1.41
C PRO A 70 8.86 3.72 1.44
N VAL A 71 7.98 4.23 0.59
CA VAL A 71 7.61 5.66 0.57
C VAL A 71 6.67 5.94 1.73
N MET A 72 7.23 6.27 2.88
CA MET A 72 6.52 6.51 4.14
C MET A 72 6.03 7.96 4.27
N LEU A 73 5.48 8.52 3.19
CA LEU A 73 4.90 9.86 3.18
C LEU A 73 3.37 9.74 3.27
N PRO A 74 2.70 10.44 4.21
CA PRO A 74 1.23 10.38 4.37
C PRO A 74 0.46 10.70 3.08
N GLU A 75 0.98 11.68 2.33
CA GLU A 75 0.40 12.20 1.10
C GLU A 75 0.53 11.23 -0.08
N GLU A 76 1.56 10.38 -0.08
CA GLU A 76 1.78 9.33 -1.08
C GLU A 76 1.02 8.03 -0.77
N GLY A 77 0.37 7.95 0.38
CA GLY A 77 -0.47 6.81 0.73
C GLY A 77 -1.59 6.60 -0.29
N ILE A 78 -1.94 5.36 -0.57
CA ILE A 78 -3.04 4.99 -1.46
C ILE A 78 -4.17 4.42 -0.61
N GLY A 79 -5.31 5.09 -0.59
CA GLY A 79 -6.48 4.61 0.14
C GLY A 79 -7.08 3.38 -0.55
N THR A 80 -7.40 2.32 0.17
CA THR A 80 -7.99 1.10 -0.41
C THR A 80 -9.46 1.26 -0.79
N LEU A 81 -10.14 2.30 -0.28
CA LEU A 81 -11.55 2.56 -0.56
C LEU A 81 -11.84 2.85 -2.05
N GLN A 82 -10.83 3.28 -2.81
CA GLN A 82 -10.95 3.50 -4.25
C GLN A 82 -10.81 2.19 -5.07
N LEU A 83 -10.39 1.10 -4.43
CA LEU A 83 -10.16 -0.19 -5.05
C LEU A 83 -11.41 -1.06 -4.86
N ALA A 84 -12.23 -1.18 -5.90
CA ALA A 84 -13.55 -1.83 -5.84
C ALA A 84 -13.51 -3.29 -5.36
N ASP A 85 -12.50 -4.05 -5.82
CA ASP A 85 -12.37 -5.50 -5.56
C ASP A 85 -11.12 -5.82 -4.72
N PHE A 86 -10.75 -4.93 -3.80
CA PHE A 86 -9.54 -5.13 -3.03
C PHE A 86 -9.67 -6.32 -2.04
N PRO A 87 -8.84 -7.36 -2.16
CA PRO A 87 -9.01 -8.55 -1.36
C PRO A 87 -8.79 -8.27 0.13
N THR A 88 -9.79 -8.64 0.92
CA THR A 88 -9.83 -8.45 2.38
C THR A 88 -8.92 -9.43 3.13
N GLY A 89 -8.36 -10.42 2.44
CA GLY A 89 -7.42 -11.39 3.00
C GLY A 89 -8.16 -12.59 3.59
N GLN A 90 -8.20 -13.67 2.82
CA GLN A 90 -8.19 -15.02 3.37
C GLN A 90 -7.02 -15.78 2.76
N GLY A 91 -6.16 -16.23 3.67
CA GLY A 91 -5.10 -17.20 3.52
C GLY A 91 -4.78 -17.63 4.94
#